data_AF-W1YPC3-F1
#
_entry.id   AF-W1YPC3-F1
#
_cell.length_a   1.000
_cell.length_b   1.000
_cell.length_c   1.000
_cell.angle_alpha   90.00
_cell.angle_beta   90.00
_cell.angle_gamma   90.00
#
_symmetry.space_group_name_H-M   'P 1'
#
loop_
_entity.id
_entity.type
_entity.pdbx_description
1 polymer ?
#
loop_
_entity_poly.entity_id
_entity_poly.type
_entity_poly.pdbx_seq_one_letter_code
_entity_poly.pdbx_strand_id
1 'polypeptide(L)'
;KVGMELFYAEGAKTIRFLQEHNKQIFLDLKLHDIPNTVAHGVSSLTRLGASLITLHGQGGPVMMKAAVEAARESGETLGVERPKLLAITALTSFDDESWTAIGGQLPISDQVIRLAKLAEECGMDG
;
A
#
# COMPACT_ATOMS: atom_id res chain seq x y z
N LYS A 1 10.65 -6.98 -5.41
CA LYS A 1 10.16 -6.04 -4.38
C LYS A 1 11.13 -4.88 -4.29
N VAL A 2 10.64 -3.65 -4.30
CA VAL A 2 11.42 -2.44 -4.02
C VAL A 2 10.82 -1.83 -2.75
N GLY A 3 11.63 -1.84 -1.68
CA GLY A 3 11.25 -1.21 -0.41
C GLY A 3 11.68 0.25 -0.35
N MET A 4 11.34 0.92 0.75
CA MET A 4 11.65 2.33 0.98
C MET A 4 13.13 2.67 0.82
N GLU A 5 14.05 1.87 1.36
CA GLU A 5 15.50 2.13 1.28
C GLU A 5 15.98 2.35 -0.16
N LEU A 6 15.70 1.38 -1.04
CA LEU A 6 16.10 1.44 -2.44
C LEU A 6 15.30 2.50 -3.21
N PHE A 7 13.99 2.63 -2.95
CA PHE A 7 13.18 3.65 -3.61
C PHE A 7 13.60 5.06 -3.21
N TYR A 8 14.06 5.29 -1.99
CA TYR A 8 14.50 6.61 -1.54
C TYR A 8 15.89 6.96 -2.04
N ALA A 9 16.78 5.97 -2.15
CA ALA A 9 18.11 6.17 -2.73
C ALA A 9 18.06 6.46 -4.24
N GLU A 10 17.26 5.69 -4.99
CA GLU A 10 17.34 5.67 -6.46
C GLU A 10 16.06 6.13 -7.17
N GLY A 11 14.94 6.15 -6.46
CA GLY A 11 13.64 6.58 -6.97
C GLY A 11 13.19 5.78 -8.19
N ALA A 12 12.63 6.51 -9.16
CA ALA A 12 12.10 5.95 -10.39
C ALA A 12 13.17 5.26 -11.27
N LYS A 13 14.48 5.50 -11.05
CA LYS A 13 15.54 4.85 -11.83
C LYS A 13 15.54 3.34 -11.63
N THR A 14 15.42 2.88 -10.39
CA THR A 14 15.31 1.44 -10.07
C THR A 14 14.12 0.81 -10.77
N ILE A 15 13.00 1.54 -10.83
CA ILE A 15 11.78 1.02 -11.43
C ILE A 15 11.96 0.81 -12.94
N ARG A 16 12.48 1.82 -13.64
CA ARG A 16 12.78 1.70 -15.08
C ARG A 16 13.75 0.56 -15.37
N PHE A 17 14.82 0.44 -14.57
CA PHE A 17 15.77 -0.66 -14.69
C PHE A 17 15.08 -2.02 -14.58
N LEU A 18 14.17 -2.20 -13.62
CA LEU A 18 13.43 -3.45 -13.46
C LEU A 18 12.46 -3.73 -14.63
N GLN A 19 11.83 -2.69 -15.19
CA GLN A 19 10.97 -2.81 -16.37
C GLN A 19 11.75 -3.25 -17.61
N GLU A 20 12.92 -2.65 -17.86
CA GLU A 20 13.82 -3.04 -18.96
C GLU A 20 14.25 -4.52 -18.87
N HIS A 21 14.24 -5.08 -17.66
CA HIS A 21 14.55 -6.48 -17.40
C HIS A 21 13.29 -7.36 -17.23
N ASN A 22 12.14 -6.89 -17.74
CA ASN A 22 10.85 -7.59 -17.79
C ASN A 22 10.38 -8.10 -16.41
N LYS A 23 10.60 -7.32 -15.34
CA LYS A 23 10.16 -7.68 -13.99
C LYS A 23 8.83 -7.03 -13.64
N GLN A 24 7.97 -7.79 -12.94
CA GLN A 24 6.82 -7.24 -12.24
C GLN A 24 7.29 -6.55 -10.95
N ILE A 25 6.69 -5.41 -10.64
CA ILE A 25 7.19 -4.51 -9.60
C ILE A 25 6.24 -4.50 -8.42
N PHE A 26 6.73 -4.97 -7.29
CA PHE A 26 6.08 -4.78 -6.00
C PHE A 26 6.74 -3.61 -5.26
N LEU A 27 6.02 -2.50 -5.15
CA LEU A 27 6.39 -1.32 -4.37
C LEU A 27 5.90 -1.44 -2.92
N ASP A 28 6.84 -1.73 -2.03
CA ASP A 28 6.60 -1.91 -0.60
C ASP A 28 6.95 -0.62 0.16
N LEU A 29 6.14 0.42 -0.06
CA LEU A 29 6.33 1.77 0.49
C LEU A 29 5.42 2.11 1.67
N LYS A 30 4.49 1.21 2.00
CA LYS A 30 3.55 1.30 3.13
C LYS A 30 2.91 2.70 3.25
N LEU A 31 2.28 3.18 2.18
CA LEU A 31 1.69 4.53 2.15
C LEU A 31 0.72 4.72 3.34
N HIS A 32 0.85 5.84 4.03
CA HIS A 32 0.03 6.19 5.17
C HIS A 32 0.00 7.71 5.36
N ASP A 33 -1.09 8.33 4.95
CA ASP A 33 -1.30 9.78 4.99
C ASP A 33 -2.83 10.05 4.88
N ILE A 34 -3.23 11.31 4.74
CA ILE A 34 -4.62 11.66 4.43
C ILE A 34 -5.06 11.05 3.08
N PRO A 35 -6.38 10.79 2.89
CA PRO A 35 -6.89 10.07 1.73
C PRO A 35 -6.42 10.59 0.37
N ASN A 36 -6.45 11.91 0.16
CA ASN A 36 -6.04 12.53 -1.11
C ASN A 36 -4.54 12.35 -1.41
N THR A 37 -3.69 12.45 -0.39
CA THR A 37 -2.24 12.25 -0.56
C THR A 37 -1.94 10.80 -0.95
N VAL A 38 -2.58 9.83 -0.29
CA VAL A 38 -2.43 8.41 -0.64
C VAL A 38 -2.98 8.12 -2.03
N ALA A 39 -4.15 8.66 -2.40
CA ALA A 39 -4.70 8.53 -3.74
C ALA A 39 -3.72 9.05 -4.82
N HIS A 40 -3.20 10.27 -4.66
CA HIS A 40 -2.21 10.83 -5.58
C HIS A 40 -0.91 10.01 -5.63
N GLY A 41 -0.48 9.49 -4.49
CA GLY A 41 0.64 8.55 -4.39
C GLY A 41 0.38 7.31 -5.24
N VAL A 42 -0.75 6.63 -5.04
CA VAL A 42 -1.15 5.43 -5.79
C VAL A 42 -1.24 5.71 -7.30
N SER A 43 -1.83 6.82 -7.72
CA SER A 43 -1.86 7.20 -9.14
C SER A 43 -0.45 7.38 -9.72
N SER A 44 0.45 7.98 -8.96
CA SER A 44 1.84 8.21 -9.38
C SER A 44 2.62 6.90 -9.48
N LEU A 45 2.42 5.99 -8.54
CA LEU A 45 3.05 4.66 -8.55
C LEU A 45 2.46 3.75 -9.63
N THR A 46 1.17 3.88 -9.94
CA THR A 46 0.53 3.21 -11.08
C THR A 46 1.16 3.66 -12.39
N ARG A 47 1.30 4.97 -12.62
CA ARG A 47 2.01 5.53 -13.79
C ARG A 47 3.46 5.06 -13.90
N LEU A 48 4.10 4.83 -12.76
CA LEU A 48 5.47 4.34 -12.72
C LEU A 48 5.58 2.84 -13.10
N GLY A 49 4.45 2.12 -13.20
CA GLY A 49 4.40 0.72 -13.61
C GLY A 49 4.46 -0.27 -12.44
N ALA A 50 4.01 0.13 -11.25
CA ALA A 50 3.83 -0.80 -10.16
C ALA A 50 2.77 -1.86 -10.51
N SER A 51 3.05 -3.12 -10.16
CA SER A 51 2.09 -4.23 -10.23
C SER A 51 1.41 -4.47 -8.88
N LEU A 52 2.16 -4.25 -7.78
CA LEU A 52 1.66 -4.32 -6.40
C LEU A 52 2.10 -3.07 -5.63
N ILE A 53 1.24 -2.54 -4.75
CA ILE A 53 1.54 -1.41 -3.85
C ILE A 53 1.04 -1.74 -2.43
N THR A 54 1.85 -1.49 -1.41
CA THR A 54 1.42 -1.59 0.00
C THR A 54 0.97 -0.24 0.58
N LEU A 55 -0.02 -0.28 1.46
CA LEU A 55 -0.46 0.85 2.28
C LEU A 55 -0.97 0.39 3.65
N HIS A 56 -0.89 1.25 4.68
CA HIS A 56 -1.29 0.85 6.04
C HIS A 56 -2.81 0.82 6.20
N GLY A 57 -3.37 -0.32 6.61
CA GLY A 57 -4.81 -0.43 6.91
C GLY A 57 -5.26 0.47 8.06
N GLN A 58 -4.32 0.86 8.93
CA GLN A 58 -4.54 1.81 10.03
C GLN A 58 -4.91 3.22 9.56
N GLY A 59 -4.65 3.58 8.30
CA GLY A 59 -5.12 4.85 7.72
C GLY A 59 -6.65 4.91 7.53
N GLY A 60 -7.33 3.79 7.75
CA GLY A 60 -8.79 3.73 7.84
C GLY A 60 -9.51 3.61 6.48
N PRO A 61 -10.83 3.42 6.53
CA PRO A 61 -11.61 3.03 5.35
C PRO A 61 -11.65 4.11 4.26
N VAL A 62 -11.67 5.38 4.65
CA VAL A 62 -11.71 6.50 3.69
C VAL A 62 -10.42 6.54 2.85
N MET A 63 -9.27 6.35 3.50
CA MET A 63 -7.97 6.32 2.82
C MET A 63 -7.85 5.12 1.89
N MET A 64 -8.22 3.92 2.35
CA MET A 64 -8.13 2.70 1.55
C MET A 64 -9.06 2.76 0.32
N LYS A 65 -10.31 3.21 0.49
CA LYS A 65 -11.24 3.36 -0.64
C LYS A 65 -10.74 4.38 -1.67
N ALA A 66 -10.18 5.50 -1.21
CA ALA A 66 -9.59 6.49 -2.11
C ALA A 66 -8.38 5.91 -2.88
N ALA A 67 -7.58 5.06 -2.24
CA ALA A 67 -6.47 4.38 -2.89
C ALA A 67 -6.93 3.40 -3.99
N VAL A 68 -7.95 2.57 -3.69
CA VAL A 68 -8.54 1.61 -4.64
C VAL A 68 -9.08 2.34 -5.87
N GLU A 69 -9.83 3.41 -5.65
CA GLU A 69 -10.39 4.20 -6.75
C GLU A 69 -9.29 4.85 -7.58
N ALA A 70 -8.28 5.46 -6.95
CA ALA A 70 -7.16 6.05 -7.66
C ALA A 70 -6.37 5.05 -8.51
N ALA A 71 -6.21 3.80 -8.04
CA ALA A 71 -5.59 2.73 -8.81
C ALA A 71 -6.44 2.36 -10.04
N ARG A 72 -7.76 2.23 -9.86
CA ARG A 72 -8.71 1.92 -10.95
C ARG A 72 -8.69 3.00 -12.02
N GLU A 73 -8.93 4.25 -11.65
CA GLU A 73 -8.95 5.40 -12.58
C GLU A 73 -7.62 5.56 -13.32
N SER A 74 -6.49 5.36 -12.63
CA SER A 74 -5.17 5.47 -13.24
C SER A 74 -4.89 4.34 -14.22
N GLY A 75 -5.29 3.11 -13.91
CA GLY A 75 -5.20 1.97 -14.82
C GLY A 75 -6.03 2.19 -16.08
N GLU A 76 -7.30 2.61 -15.92
CA GLU A 76 -8.22 2.94 -17.01
C GLU A 76 -7.65 4.05 -17.92
N THR A 77 -7.15 5.14 -17.32
CA THR A 77 -6.57 6.28 -18.06
C THR A 77 -5.33 5.89 -18.87
N LEU A 78 -4.51 4.98 -18.35
CA LEU A 78 -3.28 4.52 -18.99
C LEU A 78 -3.50 3.35 -19.96
N GLY A 79 -4.67 2.72 -19.93
CA GLY A 79 -4.94 1.50 -20.70
C GLY A 79 -4.14 0.28 -20.21
N VAL A 80 -3.88 0.20 -18.89
CA VAL A 80 -3.14 -0.90 -18.25
C VAL A 80 -3.95 -1.51 -17.12
N GLU A 81 -3.61 -2.74 -16.71
CA GLU A 81 -4.16 -3.32 -15.49
C GLU A 81 -3.73 -2.49 -14.27
N ARG A 82 -4.68 -2.15 -13.38
CA ARG A 82 -4.35 -1.43 -12.15
C ARG A 82 -3.45 -2.28 -11.25
N PRO A 83 -2.57 -1.66 -10.43
CA PRO A 83 -1.84 -2.42 -9.43
C PRO A 83 -2.80 -3.05 -8.42
N LYS A 84 -2.39 -4.20 -7.88
CA LYS A 84 -2.98 -4.77 -6.68
C LYS A 84 -2.54 -3.96 -5.46
N LEU A 85 -3.48 -3.64 -4.59
CA LEU A 85 -3.24 -2.89 -3.36
C LEU A 85 -3.29 -3.83 -2.17
N LEU A 86 -2.24 -3.84 -1.35
CA LEU A 86 -2.11 -4.68 -0.17
C LEU A 86 -2.13 -3.84 1.10
N ALA A 87 -3.01 -4.19 2.04
CA ALA A 87 -3.13 -3.52 3.32
C ALA A 87 -2.17 -4.14 4.36
N ILE A 88 -1.26 -3.33 4.89
CA ILE A 88 -0.48 -3.71 6.07
C ILE A 88 -1.38 -3.63 7.30
N THR A 89 -1.54 -4.76 8.01
CA THR A 89 -2.33 -4.85 9.24
C THR A 89 -1.50 -4.44 10.47
N ALA A 90 -0.58 -5.31 10.90
CA ALA A 90 0.45 -5.03 11.89
C ALA A 90 1.82 -5.34 11.30
N LEU A 91 2.83 -4.55 11.68
CA LEU A 91 4.21 -4.87 11.34
C LEU A 91 4.64 -6.09 12.16
N THR A 92 5.41 -7.00 11.56
CA THR A 92 5.90 -8.21 12.25
C THR A 92 6.84 -7.92 13.41
N SER A 93 7.37 -6.69 13.47
CA SER A 93 8.19 -6.17 14.56
C SER A 93 7.38 -5.52 15.68
N PHE A 94 6.06 -5.51 15.58
CA PHE A 94 5.16 -4.85 16.52
C PHE A 94 4.49 -5.92 17.38
N ASP A 95 4.70 -5.83 18.69
CA ASP A 95 4.15 -6.75 19.69
C ASP A 95 3.04 -6.07 20.51
N ASP A 96 2.45 -6.81 21.46
CA ASP A 96 1.39 -6.31 22.31
C ASP A 96 1.81 -5.13 23.20
N GLU A 97 3.07 -5.08 23.63
CA GLU A 97 3.60 -3.96 24.43
C GLU A 97 3.64 -2.68 23.59
N SER A 98 4.24 -2.77 22.40
CA SER A 98 4.34 -1.64 21.47
C SER A 98 2.97 -1.19 20.98
N TRP A 99 2.05 -2.13 20.77
CA TRP A 99 0.66 -1.84 20.41
C TRP A 99 -0.08 -1.11 21.52
N THR A 100 0.04 -1.57 22.76
CA THR A 100 -0.54 -0.91 23.94
C THR A 100 0.04 0.49 24.12
N ALA A 101 1.34 0.66 23.92
CA ALA A 101 2.04 1.95 24.07
C ALA A 101 1.49 3.05 23.14
N ILE A 102 0.90 2.69 22.00
CA ILE A 102 0.27 3.63 21.06
C ILE A 102 -1.27 3.72 21.20
N GLY A 103 -1.83 3.15 22.27
CA GLY A 103 -3.27 3.20 22.55
C GLY A 103 -4.07 2.00 22.06
N GLY A 104 -3.40 0.88 21.75
CA GLY A 104 -4.05 -0.39 21.48
C GLY A 104 -4.90 -0.90 22.65
N GLN A 105 -6.12 -1.35 22.37
CA GLN A 105 -7.08 -1.78 23.40
C GLN A 105 -7.37 -3.29 23.40
N LEU A 106 -7.09 -3.97 22.28
CA LEU A 106 -7.29 -5.41 22.10
C LEU A 106 -5.95 -6.09 21.87
N PRO A 107 -5.83 -7.41 22.04
CA PRO A 107 -4.64 -8.14 21.59
C PRO A 107 -4.30 -7.81 20.14
N ILE A 108 -3.01 -7.68 19.83
CA ILE A 108 -2.57 -7.31 18.48
C ILE A 108 -3.02 -8.31 17.42
N SER A 109 -3.13 -9.60 17.79
CA SER A 109 -3.66 -10.65 16.92
C SER A 109 -5.09 -10.37 16.45
N ASP A 110 -5.93 -9.85 17.35
CA ASP A 110 -7.32 -9.53 17.04
C ASP A 110 -7.40 -8.28 16.16
N GLN A 111 -6.51 -7.32 16.42
CA GLN A 111 -6.36 -6.13 15.59
C GLN A 111 -5.91 -6.46 14.17
N VAL A 112 -5.03 -7.46 13.99
CA VAL A 112 -4.61 -7.96 12.67
C VAL A 112 -5.82 -8.46 11.88
N ILE A 113 -6.65 -9.32 12.49
CA ILE A 113 -7.85 -9.88 11.86
C ILE A 113 -8.85 -8.76 11.53
N ARG A 114 -9.04 -7.81 12.45
CA ARG A 114 -9.96 -6.67 12.24
C ARG A 114 -9.53 -5.81 11.05
N LEU A 115 -8.24 -5.51 10.94
CA LEU A 115 -7.72 -4.70 9.83
C LEU A 115 -7.77 -5.45 8.50
N ALA A 116 -7.53 -6.77 8.48
CA ALA A 116 -7.66 -7.58 7.28
C ALA A 116 -9.09 -7.56 6.73
N LYS A 117 -10.10 -7.74 7.60
CA LYS A 117 -11.52 -7.66 7.20
C LYS A 117 -11.89 -6.26 6.70
N LEU A 118 -11.42 -5.22 7.41
CA LEU A 118 -11.68 -3.84 6.99
C LEU A 118 -11.07 -3.53 5.62
N ALA A 119 -9.88 -4.07 5.32
CA ALA A 119 -9.24 -3.91 4.03
C ALA A 119 -10.07 -4.57 2.91
N GLU A 120 -10.53 -5.80 3.12
CA GLU A 120 -11.43 -6.51 2.20
C GLU A 120 -12.72 -5.71 1.95
N GLU A 121 -13.37 -5.22 3.02
CA GLU A 121 -14.57 -4.36 2.94
C GLU A 121 -14.33 -3.04 2.17
N CYS A 122 -13.09 -2.57 2.10
CA CYS A 122 -12.70 -1.39 1.36
C CYS A 122 -12.32 -1.67 -0.10
N GLY A 123 -12.32 -2.94 -0.53
CA GLY A 123 -11.98 -3.36 -1.89
C GLY A 123 -10.46 -3.49 -2.13
N MET A 124 -9.67 -3.61 -1.06
CA MET A 124 -8.25 -3.97 -1.17
C MET A 124 -8.09 -5.39 -1.70
N ASP A 125 -6.97 -5.68 -2.39
CA ASP A 125 -6.74 -6.98 -3.03
C ASP A 125 -6.12 -8.02 -2.09
N GLY A 126 -5.64 -7.60 -0.91
CA GLY A 126 -5.08 -8.45 0.14
C GLY A 126 -4.37 -7.66 1.24
#